data_AF-A0A7X9B089-F1
#
_entry.id   AF-A0A7X9B089-F1
#
_cell.length_a   1.000
_cell.length_b   1.000
_cell.length_c   1.000
_cell.angle_alpha   90.00
_cell.angle_beta   90.00
_cell.angle_gamma   90.00
#
_symmetry.space_group_name_H-M   'P 1'
#
loop_
_entity.id
_entity.type
_entity.pdbx_description
1 polymer ?
#
loop_
_entity_poly.entity_id
_entity_poly.type
_entity_poly.pdbx_seq_one_letter_code
_entity_poly.pdbx_strand_id
1 'polypeptide(L)'
;MKTFFRNCFFPLICMLLNVVNAQPDKVAEVMKRLNEGLNQPLVAQDYTNGIESAIAFLEHIDSLQSEASRSKIVRFSAELFYKSKVQNSQQSAKEVDTFISLMVSLMETDTSYRVRSEAARSLRKVASPELVDRHHSSVLNAYEKHKDLEILLLYASLPSCQQEKAVKMARAFKTESMGGACMINSILARFGDQSAMDALIAKAENISEIGGLSLFNLLSALAFTHSDKIKRFLVKGLRAEDYITLAGGSKIPRRNCYAKALALMNMHNEKFPVKNKYGSFSADDLDRIEQWYAGELGMNIPRAPRKEMPEIPSFEPIAK
;
A
#
# COMPACT_ATOMS: atom_id res chain seq x y z
N MET A 1 -8.21 -35.37 34.40
CA MET A 1 -8.24 -33.93 34.05
C MET A 1 -7.68 -33.79 32.64
N LYS A 2 -8.54 -33.78 31.61
CA LYS A 2 -9.08 -32.59 30.90
C LYS A 2 -7.95 -31.74 30.26
N THR A 3 -7.67 -31.98 28.97
CA THR A 3 -8.05 -31.17 27.76
C THR A 3 -6.96 -30.13 27.41
N PHE A 4 -6.45 -29.95 26.18
CA PHE A 4 -7.10 -29.85 24.86
C PHE A 4 -6.07 -30.19 23.74
N PHE A 5 -6.44 -31.10 22.84
CA PHE A 5 -5.90 -31.21 21.47
C PHE A 5 -7.03 -30.76 20.54
N ARG A 6 -6.77 -29.84 19.59
CA ARG A 6 -7.69 -29.63 18.46
C ARG A 6 -6.96 -29.04 17.25
N ASN A 7 -6.41 -29.95 16.45
CA ASN A 7 -6.52 -29.88 15.00
C ASN A 7 -7.61 -30.88 14.58
N CYS A 8 -8.31 -30.54 13.50
CA CYS A 8 -9.24 -31.35 12.70
C CYS A 8 -10.74 -31.37 13.11
N PHE A 9 -11.55 -31.16 12.07
CA PHE A 9 -13.00 -31.29 11.90
C PHE A 9 -13.94 -30.13 12.29
N PHE A 10 -14.42 -29.48 11.21
CA PHE A 10 -15.70 -28.81 10.97
C PHE A 10 -16.82 -29.02 12.01
N PRO A 11 -17.62 -27.97 12.23
CA PRO A 11 -19.06 -28.06 12.10
C PRO A 11 -19.49 -27.41 10.77
N LEU A 12 -20.04 -28.24 9.88
CA LEU A 12 -21.22 -27.87 9.08
C LEU A 12 -22.21 -27.12 9.99
N ILE A 13 -22.90 -26.11 9.44
CA ILE A 13 -23.75 -25.08 10.10
C ILE A 13 -22.89 -23.85 10.47
N CYS A 14 -22.56 -22.93 9.55
CA CYS A 14 -23.48 -21.98 8.91
C CYS A 14 -23.20 -21.79 7.41
N MET A 15 -23.46 -22.82 6.58
CA MET A 15 -23.81 -22.58 5.18
C MET A 15 -25.26 -22.10 5.11
N LEU A 16 -25.48 -20.85 5.48
CA LEU A 16 -26.48 -20.03 4.83
C LEU A 16 -25.65 -19.00 4.06
N LEU A 17 -25.63 -19.19 2.75
CA LEU A 17 -25.24 -18.19 1.76
C LEU A 17 -26.06 -16.91 1.98
N ASN A 18 -25.70 -16.11 2.98
CA ASN A 18 -26.07 -14.72 3.04
C ASN A 18 -25.16 -13.99 2.05
N VAL A 19 -25.50 -14.15 0.77
CA VAL A 19 -24.94 -13.40 -0.34
C VAL A 19 -25.42 -11.96 -0.18
N VAL A 20 -24.53 -11.06 0.20
CA VAL A 20 -24.86 -9.69 0.59
C VAL A 20 -24.59 -8.73 -0.57
N ASN A 21 -25.62 -8.44 -1.38
CA ASN A 21 -25.68 -7.15 -2.06
C ASN A 21 -25.60 -6.04 -1.00
N ALA A 22 -25.00 -4.89 -1.34
CA ALA A 22 -24.86 -3.73 -0.47
C ALA A 22 -26.24 -3.24 0.00
N GLN A 23 -26.83 -3.90 1.00
CA GLN A 23 -28.11 -3.51 1.56
C GLN A 23 -27.87 -2.25 2.39
N PRO A 24 -28.55 -1.14 2.08
CA PRO A 24 -28.42 0.13 2.82
C PRO A 24 -28.50 -0.05 4.34
N ASP A 25 -29.34 -0.98 4.80
CA ASP A 25 -29.52 -1.31 6.22
C ASP A 25 -28.24 -1.79 6.91
N LYS A 26 -27.37 -2.56 6.22
CA LYS A 26 -26.11 -3.03 6.79
C LYS A 26 -25.06 -1.93 6.88
N VAL A 27 -24.99 -1.07 5.86
CA VAL A 27 -24.12 0.11 5.91
C VAL A 27 -24.54 1.01 7.07
N ALA A 28 -25.85 1.27 7.20
CA ALA A 28 -26.40 2.05 8.30
C ALA A 28 -26.11 1.43 9.68
N GLU A 29 -26.26 0.11 9.83
CA GLU A 29 -25.95 -0.61 11.07
C GLU A 29 -24.46 -0.46 11.44
N VAL A 30 -23.55 -0.63 10.47
CA VAL A 30 -22.11 -0.47 10.69
C VAL A 30 -21.78 0.98 11.09
N MET A 31 -22.33 1.97 10.37
CA MET A 31 -22.11 3.39 10.69
C MET A 31 -22.61 3.73 12.10
N LYS A 32 -23.79 3.23 12.47
CA LYS A 32 -24.35 3.40 13.82
C LYS A 32 -23.42 2.83 14.89
N ARG A 33 -22.96 1.59 14.73
CA ARG A 33 -22.03 0.95 15.68
C ARG A 33 -20.71 1.71 15.81
N LEU A 34 -20.17 2.21 14.71
CA LEU A 34 -18.94 3.02 14.73
C LEU A 34 -19.13 4.35 15.47
N ASN A 35 -20.31 4.97 15.39
CA ASN A 35 -20.65 6.16 16.18
C ASN A 35 -20.83 5.84 17.67
N GLU A 36 -21.35 4.66 18.00
CA GLU A 36 -21.46 4.15 19.38
C GLU A 36 -20.10 3.74 19.97
N GLY A 37 -18.99 3.91 19.23
CA GLY A 37 -17.64 3.55 19.67
C GLY A 37 -17.36 2.04 19.65
N LEU A 38 -18.27 1.24 19.07
CA LEU A 38 -18.12 -0.21 18.96
C LEU A 38 -17.14 -0.53 17.83
N ASN A 39 -15.88 -0.79 18.20
CA ASN A 39 -14.77 -1.09 17.30
C ASN A 39 -14.81 -2.53 16.76
N GLN A 40 -15.93 -2.96 16.18
CA GLN A 40 -16.00 -4.27 15.55
C GLN A 40 -15.03 -4.38 14.35
N PRO A 41 -14.42 -5.56 14.12
CA PRO A 41 -13.61 -5.80 12.93
C PRO A 41 -14.51 -5.70 11.69
N LEU A 42 -14.09 -4.89 10.72
CA LEU A 42 -14.74 -4.82 9.41
C LEU A 42 -14.05 -5.85 8.51
N VAL A 43 -14.81 -6.79 7.97
CA VAL A 43 -14.25 -7.89 7.15
C VAL A 43 -14.84 -7.81 5.75
N ALA A 44 -13.99 -7.53 4.76
CA ALA A 44 -14.47 -7.33 3.39
C ALA A 44 -14.95 -8.61 2.70
N GLN A 45 -14.81 -9.79 3.32
CA GLN A 45 -15.39 -11.05 2.82
C GLN A 45 -16.93 -11.08 2.96
N ASP A 46 -17.49 -10.21 3.80
CA ASP A 46 -18.93 -10.18 4.08
C ASP A 46 -19.75 -9.46 3.00
N TYR A 47 -19.10 -8.96 1.93
CA TYR A 47 -19.70 -8.10 0.91
C TYR A 47 -19.44 -8.66 -0.49
N THR A 48 -20.50 -9.02 -1.23
CA THR A 48 -20.38 -9.67 -2.55
C THR A 48 -20.29 -8.68 -3.71
N ASN A 49 -20.82 -7.46 -3.56
CA ASN A 49 -20.57 -6.35 -4.49
C ASN A 49 -19.66 -5.30 -3.84
N GLY A 50 -18.34 -5.55 -3.91
CA GLY A 50 -17.36 -4.76 -3.18
C GLY A 50 -17.29 -3.29 -3.63
N ILE A 51 -17.48 -2.97 -4.91
CA ILE A 51 -17.39 -1.58 -5.38
C ILE A 51 -18.61 -0.74 -4.97
N GLU A 52 -19.83 -1.27 -5.14
CA GLU A 52 -21.05 -0.61 -4.66
C GLU A 52 -21.01 -0.42 -3.14
N SER A 53 -20.55 -1.43 -2.40
CA SER A 53 -20.39 -1.33 -0.94
C SER A 53 -19.40 -0.24 -0.57
N ALA A 54 -18.25 -0.18 -1.26
CA ALA A 54 -17.25 0.87 -1.04
C ALA A 54 -17.82 2.27 -1.29
N ILE A 55 -18.58 2.46 -2.38
CA ILE A 55 -19.26 3.72 -2.69
C ILE A 55 -20.24 4.07 -1.58
N ALA A 56 -21.12 3.14 -1.18
CA ALA A 56 -22.13 3.39 -0.15
C ALA A 56 -21.51 3.79 1.21
N PHE A 57 -20.39 3.16 1.60
CA PHE A 57 -19.67 3.54 2.81
C PHE A 57 -19.07 4.95 2.71
N LEU A 58 -18.52 5.33 1.56
CA LEU A 58 -17.94 6.66 1.34
C LEU A 58 -19.02 7.74 1.28
N GLU A 59 -20.17 7.49 0.67
CA GLU A 59 -21.29 8.44 0.63
C GLU A 59 -21.85 8.78 2.02
N HIS A 60 -21.75 7.85 2.97
CA HIS A 60 -22.25 8.04 4.34
C HIS A 60 -21.14 8.42 5.34
N ILE A 61 -19.91 8.65 4.88
CA ILE A 61 -18.78 8.87 5.79
C ILE A 61 -18.95 10.12 6.68
N ASP A 62 -19.66 11.13 6.18
CA ASP A 62 -19.95 12.37 6.91
C ASP A 62 -20.90 12.15 8.10
N SER A 63 -21.63 11.02 8.14
CA SER A 63 -22.44 10.66 9.31
C SER A 63 -21.60 10.25 10.53
N LEU A 64 -20.29 10.03 10.34
CA LEU A 64 -19.38 9.63 11.40
C LEU A 64 -18.73 10.84 12.07
N GLN A 65 -18.91 10.93 13.38
CA GLN A 65 -18.38 12.03 14.19
C GLN A 65 -16.87 11.90 14.42
N SER A 66 -16.39 10.67 14.58
CA SER A 66 -14.99 10.38 14.89
C SER A 66 -14.11 10.33 13.63
N GLU A 67 -13.03 11.12 13.63
CA GLU A 67 -11.96 11.03 12.64
C GLU A 67 -11.42 9.59 12.51
N ALA A 68 -11.24 8.88 13.64
CA ALA A 68 -10.70 7.54 13.62
C ALA A 68 -11.63 6.56 12.89
N SER A 69 -12.95 6.73 13.07
CA SER A 69 -13.97 5.95 12.37
C SER A 69 -14.00 6.30 10.88
N ARG A 70 -13.95 7.59 10.52
CA ARG A 70 -13.87 8.03 9.10
C ARG A 70 -12.65 7.45 8.41
N SER A 71 -11.47 7.59 9.01
CA SER A 71 -10.21 7.02 8.47
C SER A 71 -10.29 5.49 8.34
N LYS A 72 -10.95 4.79 9.28
CA LYS A 72 -11.18 3.34 9.20
C LYS A 72 -12.09 2.98 8.01
N ILE A 73 -13.15 3.75 7.76
CA ILE A 73 -14.05 3.57 6.62
C ILE A 73 -13.33 3.80 5.29
N VAL A 74 -12.50 4.84 5.17
CA VAL A 74 -11.71 5.09 3.94
C VAL A 74 -10.87 3.85 3.59
N ARG A 75 -10.12 3.35 4.56
CA ARG A 75 -9.27 2.16 4.37
C ARG A 75 -10.10 0.92 4.03
N PHE A 76 -11.23 0.72 4.71
CA PHE A 76 -12.12 -0.42 4.47
C PHE A 76 -12.74 -0.38 3.06
N SER A 77 -13.19 0.80 2.63
CA SER A 77 -13.76 1.02 1.29
C SER A 77 -12.73 0.73 0.20
N ALA A 78 -11.47 1.10 0.40
CA ALA A 78 -10.38 0.74 -0.51
C ALA A 78 -10.10 -0.77 -0.56
N GLU A 79 -10.22 -1.48 0.56
CA GLU A 79 -10.10 -2.95 0.59
C GLU A 79 -11.23 -3.62 -0.20
N LEU A 80 -12.47 -3.15 -0.03
CA LEU A 80 -13.63 -3.61 -0.79
C LEU A 80 -13.47 -3.37 -2.30
N PHE A 81 -12.99 -2.18 -2.68
CA PHE A 81 -12.66 -1.85 -4.07
C PHE A 81 -11.58 -2.79 -4.64
N TYR A 82 -10.50 -3.02 -3.89
CA TYR A 82 -9.42 -3.90 -4.32
C TYR A 82 -9.89 -5.35 -4.49
N LYS A 83 -10.66 -5.88 -3.53
CA LYS A 83 -11.19 -7.25 -3.62
C LYS A 83 -12.13 -7.41 -4.80
N SER A 84 -13.03 -6.45 -5.04
CA SER A 84 -13.92 -6.53 -6.21
C SER A 84 -13.13 -6.52 -7.52
N LYS A 85 -12.07 -5.72 -7.64
CA LYS A 85 -11.19 -5.74 -8.83
C LYS A 85 -10.53 -7.11 -9.05
N VAL A 86 -10.13 -7.79 -7.97
CA VAL A 86 -9.45 -9.09 -8.03
C VAL A 86 -10.43 -10.25 -8.28
N GLN A 87 -11.65 -10.16 -7.75
CA GLN A 87 -12.63 -11.27 -7.75
C GLN A 87 -13.69 -11.16 -8.85
N ASN A 88 -14.04 -9.96 -9.31
CA ASN A 88 -15.11 -9.71 -10.29
C ASN A 88 -14.63 -8.75 -11.39
N SER A 89 -14.54 -9.24 -12.63
CA SER A 89 -14.12 -8.43 -13.79
C SER A 89 -15.22 -7.51 -14.35
N GLN A 90 -16.41 -7.47 -13.75
CA GLN A 90 -17.55 -6.66 -14.20
C GLN A 90 -17.74 -5.41 -13.33
N GLN A 91 -16.68 -4.62 -13.12
CA GLN A 91 -16.84 -3.26 -12.59
C GLN A 91 -17.23 -2.33 -13.74
N SER A 92 -18.31 -1.56 -13.59
CA SER A 92 -18.61 -0.55 -14.60
C SER A 92 -17.61 0.61 -14.50
N ALA A 93 -17.25 1.20 -15.64
CA ALA A 93 -16.36 2.37 -15.66
C ALA A 93 -16.93 3.54 -14.84
N LYS A 94 -18.27 3.62 -14.72
CA LYS A 94 -18.99 4.60 -13.92
C LYS A 94 -18.75 4.41 -12.43
N GLU A 95 -18.91 3.20 -11.90
CA GLU A 95 -18.69 2.93 -10.46
C GLU A 95 -17.25 3.19 -10.05
N VAL A 96 -16.28 2.79 -10.90
CA VAL A 96 -14.87 3.07 -10.66
C VAL A 96 -14.62 4.58 -10.58
N ASP A 97 -15.18 5.35 -11.50
CA ASP A 97 -15.06 6.81 -11.49
C ASP A 97 -15.74 7.45 -10.27
N THR A 98 -16.93 6.98 -9.87
CA THR A 98 -17.62 7.43 -8.65
C THR A 98 -16.78 7.17 -7.40
N PHE A 99 -16.23 5.96 -7.24
CA PHE A 99 -15.36 5.62 -6.11
C PHE A 99 -14.14 6.56 -6.03
N ILE A 100 -13.46 6.76 -7.16
CA ILE A 100 -12.29 7.66 -7.24
C ILE A 100 -12.71 9.09 -6.89
N SER A 101 -13.82 9.57 -7.45
CA SER A 101 -14.36 10.92 -7.20
C SER A 101 -14.65 11.15 -5.72
N LEU A 102 -15.25 10.18 -5.03
CA LEU A 102 -15.53 10.27 -3.59
C LEU A 102 -14.25 10.33 -2.77
N MET A 103 -13.25 9.50 -3.09
CA MET A 103 -11.94 9.56 -2.42
C MET A 103 -11.23 10.90 -2.65
N VAL A 104 -11.35 11.47 -3.86
CA VAL A 104 -10.81 12.80 -4.19
C VAL A 104 -11.57 13.92 -3.47
N SER A 105 -12.89 13.85 -3.41
CA SER A 105 -13.71 14.78 -2.63
C SER A 105 -13.29 14.80 -1.17
N LEU A 106 -13.03 13.63 -0.56
CA LEU A 106 -12.53 13.56 0.82
C LEU A 106 -11.17 14.24 0.99
N MET A 107 -10.27 14.12 0.01
CA MET A 107 -8.99 14.84 0.02
C MET A 107 -9.17 16.37 -0.05
N GLU A 108 -10.19 16.86 -0.75
CA GLU A 108 -10.46 18.29 -0.90
C GLU A 108 -11.21 18.89 0.30
N THR A 109 -12.19 18.15 0.85
CA THR A 109 -13.22 18.69 1.74
C THR A 109 -13.06 18.30 3.21
N ASP A 110 -12.55 17.10 3.55
CA ASP A 110 -12.46 16.67 4.96
C ASP A 110 -11.44 17.54 5.71
N THR A 111 -11.79 17.97 6.92
CA THR A 111 -10.98 18.83 7.77
C THR A 111 -9.84 18.07 8.46
N SER A 112 -9.95 16.75 8.58
CA SER A 112 -8.94 15.89 9.18
C SER A 112 -7.80 15.55 8.24
N TYR A 113 -6.57 15.86 8.67
CA TYR A 113 -5.35 15.39 8.01
C TYR A 113 -5.32 13.87 7.83
N ARG A 114 -5.73 13.11 8.86
CA ARG A 114 -5.67 11.65 8.85
C ARG A 114 -6.59 11.04 7.79
N VAL A 115 -7.80 11.60 7.64
CA VAL A 115 -8.75 11.13 6.63
C VAL A 115 -8.23 11.44 5.22
N ARG A 116 -7.78 12.68 4.99
CA ARG A 116 -7.21 13.10 3.70
C ARG A 116 -6.00 12.26 3.29
N SER A 117 -5.04 12.12 4.20
CA SER A 117 -3.85 11.29 4.00
C SER A 117 -4.20 9.83 3.71
N GLU A 118 -5.16 9.25 4.43
CA GLU A 118 -5.57 7.87 4.21
C GLU A 118 -6.32 7.69 2.89
N ALA A 119 -7.10 8.68 2.45
CA ALA A 119 -7.77 8.66 1.14
C ALA A 119 -6.74 8.65 0.01
N ALA A 120 -5.77 9.58 0.05
CA ALA A 120 -4.69 9.65 -0.94
C ALA A 120 -3.85 8.37 -0.98
N ARG A 121 -3.42 7.89 0.19
CA ARG A 121 -2.63 6.67 0.35
C ARG A 121 -3.38 5.44 -0.15
N SER A 122 -4.67 5.32 0.20
CA SER A 122 -5.50 4.20 -0.20
C SER A 122 -5.73 4.18 -1.70
N LEU A 123 -6.02 5.34 -2.29
CA LEU A 123 -6.25 5.47 -3.73
C LEU A 123 -5.02 5.02 -4.53
N ARG A 124 -3.82 5.49 -4.16
CA ARG A 124 -2.54 5.08 -4.77
C ARG A 124 -2.28 3.56 -4.71
N LYS A 125 -2.81 2.89 -3.68
CA LYS A 125 -2.65 1.44 -3.46
C LYS A 125 -3.63 0.57 -4.23
N VAL A 126 -4.76 1.10 -4.68
CA VAL A 126 -5.86 0.27 -5.22
C VAL A 126 -6.27 0.67 -6.63
N ALA A 127 -6.15 1.93 -7.00
CA ALA A 127 -6.39 2.44 -8.34
C ALA A 127 -5.07 2.62 -9.11
N SER A 128 -5.10 2.36 -10.42
CA SER A 128 -3.95 2.68 -11.26
C SER A 128 -3.86 4.20 -11.48
N PRO A 129 -2.65 4.76 -11.70
CA PRO A 129 -2.49 6.19 -11.91
C PRO A 129 -3.33 6.75 -13.06
N GLU A 130 -3.53 5.99 -14.12
CA GLU A 130 -4.29 6.39 -15.31
C GLU A 130 -5.77 6.59 -14.99
N LEU A 131 -6.35 5.77 -14.10
CA LEU A 131 -7.74 5.92 -13.67
C LEU A 131 -7.95 7.17 -12.83
N VAL A 132 -6.96 7.51 -11.99
CA VAL A 132 -6.99 8.70 -11.12
C VAL A 132 -6.66 9.98 -11.88
N ASP A 133 -5.90 9.91 -12.98
CA ASP A 133 -5.45 11.06 -13.76
C ASP A 133 -6.60 11.94 -14.27
N ARG A 134 -7.79 11.35 -14.49
CA ARG A 134 -9.02 12.09 -14.81
C ARG A 134 -9.39 13.14 -13.77
N HIS A 135 -8.94 12.96 -12.53
CA HIS A 135 -9.15 13.84 -11.37
C HIS A 135 -7.90 14.66 -11.03
N HIS A 136 -6.92 14.76 -11.95
CA HIS A 136 -5.63 15.43 -11.75
C HIS A 136 -5.75 16.83 -11.11
N SER A 137 -6.61 17.69 -11.68
CA SER A 137 -6.77 19.06 -11.20
C SER A 137 -7.31 19.10 -9.76
N SER A 138 -8.23 18.22 -9.42
CA SER A 138 -8.78 18.10 -8.06
C SER A 138 -7.74 17.59 -7.06
N VAL A 139 -6.94 16.58 -7.43
CA VAL A 139 -5.84 16.10 -6.59
C VAL A 139 -4.82 17.23 -6.33
N LEU A 140 -4.48 18.01 -7.36
CA LEU A 140 -3.59 19.17 -7.23
C LEU A 140 -4.19 20.26 -6.34
N ASN A 141 -5.46 20.60 -6.52
CA ASN A 141 -6.16 21.60 -5.70
C ASN A 141 -6.22 21.17 -4.22
N ALA A 142 -6.49 19.88 -3.97
CA ALA A 142 -6.47 19.30 -2.64
C ALA A 142 -5.10 19.46 -1.96
N TYR A 143 -4.02 19.19 -2.69
CA TYR A 143 -2.67 19.42 -2.19
C TYR A 143 -2.41 20.91 -1.95
N GLU A 144 -2.77 21.78 -2.89
CA GLU A 144 -2.51 23.21 -2.77
C GLU A 144 -3.20 23.82 -1.55
N LYS A 145 -4.42 23.35 -1.24
CA LYS A 145 -5.20 23.75 -0.07
C LYS A 145 -4.61 23.23 1.24
N HIS A 146 -4.28 21.94 1.32
CA HIS A 146 -4.00 21.27 2.60
C HIS A 146 -2.52 20.99 2.88
N LYS A 147 -1.65 21.08 1.86
CA LYS A 147 -0.22 20.77 1.94
C LYS A 147 0.06 19.39 2.56
N ASP A 148 -0.72 18.38 2.17
CA ASP A 148 -0.60 17.00 2.64
C ASP A 148 0.39 16.20 1.77
N LEU A 149 1.34 15.51 2.40
CA LEU A 149 2.41 14.78 1.70
C LEU A 149 1.89 13.55 0.94
N GLU A 150 0.88 12.85 1.44
CA GLU A 150 0.30 11.70 0.73
C GLU A 150 -0.47 12.15 -0.51
N ILE A 151 -1.13 13.32 -0.46
CA ILE A 151 -1.76 13.92 -1.64
C ILE A 151 -0.68 14.32 -2.66
N LEU A 152 0.44 14.90 -2.20
CA LEU A 152 1.56 15.23 -3.11
C LEU A 152 2.15 13.98 -3.78
N LEU A 153 2.31 12.89 -3.03
CA LEU A 153 2.75 11.61 -3.57
C LEU A 153 1.76 11.06 -4.60
N LEU A 154 0.45 11.16 -4.34
CA LEU A 154 -0.57 10.78 -5.32
C LEU A 154 -0.42 11.63 -6.59
N TYR A 155 -0.39 12.96 -6.46
CA TYR A 155 -0.18 13.88 -7.58
C TYR A 155 1.07 13.53 -8.41
N ALA A 156 2.21 13.29 -7.74
CA ALA A 156 3.47 12.96 -8.38
C ALA A 156 3.47 11.58 -9.07
N SER A 157 2.50 10.71 -8.79
CA SER A 157 2.33 9.44 -9.49
C SER A 157 1.52 9.54 -10.77
N LEU A 158 0.76 10.62 -10.97
CA LEU A 158 -0.18 10.77 -12.08
C LEU A 158 0.54 11.02 -13.42
N PRO A 159 0.06 10.43 -14.54
CA PRO A 159 0.60 10.69 -15.88
C PRO A 159 0.63 12.18 -16.28
N SER A 160 -0.42 12.95 -15.94
CA SER A 160 -0.51 14.37 -16.24
C SER A 160 0.28 15.26 -15.27
N CYS A 161 1.06 14.69 -14.35
CA CYS A 161 1.87 15.43 -13.39
C CYS A 161 2.91 16.33 -14.07
N GLN A 162 2.93 17.61 -13.70
CA GLN A 162 3.98 18.54 -14.11
C GLN A 162 5.22 18.34 -13.24
N GLN A 163 6.25 17.71 -13.81
CA GLN A 163 7.45 17.28 -13.07
C GLN A 163 8.13 18.44 -12.31
N GLU A 164 8.37 19.58 -12.98
CA GLU A 164 9.00 20.75 -12.36
C GLU A 164 8.18 21.29 -11.17
N LYS A 165 6.84 21.28 -11.31
CA LYS A 165 5.92 21.70 -10.25
C LYS A 165 6.00 20.74 -9.07
N ALA A 166 5.95 19.42 -9.32
CA ALA A 166 6.05 18.41 -8.27
C ALA A 166 7.39 18.49 -7.51
N VAL A 167 8.50 18.67 -8.23
CA VAL A 167 9.83 18.87 -7.64
C VAL A 167 9.88 20.12 -6.76
N LYS A 168 9.35 21.25 -7.26
CA LYS A 168 9.28 22.49 -6.48
C LYS A 168 8.46 22.31 -5.21
N MET A 169 7.30 21.66 -5.30
CA MET A 169 6.42 21.38 -4.17
C MET A 169 7.09 20.44 -3.15
N ALA A 170 7.78 19.39 -3.61
CA ALA A 170 8.51 18.47 -2.75
C ALA A 170 9.66 19.16 -2.00
N ARG A 171 10.45 20.01 -2.67
CA ARG A 171 11.53 20.78 -2.04
C ARG A 171 11.02 21.80 -1.02
N ALA A 172 9.84 22.37 -1.25
CA ALA A 172 9.21 23.31 -0.33
C ALA A 172 8.58 22.63 0.90
N PHE A 173 8.35 21.31 0.84
CA PHE A 173 7.71 20.56 1.92
C PHE A 173 8.67 20.41 3.12
N LYS A 174 8.24 20.86 4.30
CA LYS A 174 9.02 20.75 5.54
C LYS A 174 8.52 19.57 6.36
N THR A 175 9.43 18.70 6.78
CA THR A 175 9.15 17.57 7.67
C THR A 175 10.36 17.29 8.54
N GLU A 176 10.12 17.07 9.82
CA GLU A 176 11.13 16.62 10.78
C GLU A 176 11.15 15.08 10.88
N SER A 177 10.10 14.43 10.39
CA SER A 177 10.01 12.97 10.40
C SER A 177 10.93 12.34 9.34
N MET A 178 11.66 11.28 9.72
CA MET A 178 12.45 10.50 8.78
C MET A 178 11.60 9.86 7.67
N GLY A 179 10.37 9.46 8.00
CA GLY A 179 9.41 8.91 7.04
C GLY A 179 9.02 9.93 5.97
N GLY A 180 8.68 11.16 6.39
CA GLY A 180 8.39 12.25 5.47
C GLY A 180 9.59 12.60 4.58
N ALA A 181 10.80 12.62 5.15
CA ALA A 181 12.03 12.86 4.36
C ALA A 181 12.25 11.78 3.27
N CYS A 182 11.97 10.51 3.58
CA CYS A 182 12.05 9.44 2.58
C CYS A 182 11.02 9.62 1.45
N MET A 183 9.80 10.03 1.80
CA MET A 183 8.74 10.28 0.83
C MET A 183 9.07 11.47 -0.09
N ILE A 184 9.60 12.57 0.46
CA ILE A 184 10.09 13.71 -0.34
C ILE A 184 11.19 13.24 -1.29
N ASN A 185 12.20 12.52 -0.77
CA ASN A 185 13.27 11.99 -1.60
C ASN A 185 12.74 11.05 -2.70
N SER A 186 11.67 10.29 -2.46
CA SER A 186 11.08 9.45 -3.52
C SER A 186 10.48 10.25 -4.66
N ILE A 187 9.89 11.43 -4.39
CA ILE A 187 9.39 12.32 -5.44
C ILE A 187 10.55 12.90 -6.23
N LEU A 188 11.57 13.41 -5.55
CA LEU A 188 12.75 13.99 -6.20
C LEU A 188 13.49 12.94 -7.05
N ALA A 189 13.70 11.74 -6.49
CA ALA A 189 14.33 10.62 -7.17
C ALA A 189 13.51 10.15 -8.40
N ARG A 190 12.18 10.13 -8.30
CA ARG A 190 11.30 9.81 -9.45
C ARG A 190 11.54 10.74 -10.63
N PHE A 191 11.83 12.02 -10.35
CA PHE A 191 12.09 13.04 -11.36
C PHE A 191 13.59 13.32 -11.58
N GLY A 192 14.46 12.34 -11.31
CA GLY A 192 15.85 12.36 -11.76
C GLY A 192 16.88 12.93 -10.77
N ASP A 193 16.49 13.35 -9.58
CA ASP A 193 17.42 13.87 -8.57
C ASP A 193 18.36 12.77 -8.05
N GLN A 194 19.64 12.85 -8.41
CA GLN A 194 20.63 11.83 -8.10
C GLN A 194 20.92 11.75 -6.60
N SER A 195 21.02 12.90 -5.92
CA SER A 195 21.27 12.96 -4.48
C SER A 195 20.13 12.33 -3.69
N ALA A 196 18.88 12.51 -4.13
CA ALA A 196 17.74 11.85 -3.53
C ALA A 196 17.76 10.33 -3.75
N MET A 197 18.15 9.86 -4.94
CA MET A 197 18.33 8.42 -5.20
C MET A 197 19.42 7.82 -4.30
N ASP A 198 20.58 8.48 -4.19
CA ASP A 198 21.69 8.03 -3.35
C ASP A 198 21.31 8.00 -1.87
N ALA A 199 20.57 9.00 -1.39
CA ALA A 199 20.07 9.02 -0.02
C ALA A 199 19.10 7.87 0.27
N LEU A 200 18.24 7.50 -0.68
CA LEU A 200 17.33 6.35 -0.53
C LEU A 200 18.09 5.02 -0.54
N ILE A 201 19.08 4.86 -1.43
CA ILE A 201 19.94 3.68 -1.48
C ILE A 201 20.71 3.52 -0.18
N ALA A 202 21.39 4.58 0.29
CA ALA A 202 22.15 4.56 1.52
C ALA A 202 21.27 4.18 2.74
N LYS A 203 20.03 4.68 2.80
CA LYS A 203 19.07 4.28 3.84
C LYS A 203 18.67 2.81 3.72
N ALA A 204 18.53 2.29 2.51
CA ALA A 204 18.18 0.90 2.24
C ALA A 204 19.34 -0.08 2.52
N GLU A 205 20.58 0.36 2.37
CA GLU A 205 21.77 -0.41 2.72
C GLU A 205 21.93 -0.50 4.25
N ASN A 206 21.67 0.59 4.96
CA ASN A 206 21.78 0.69 6.42
C ASN A 206 20.47 0.41 7.16
N ILE A 207 19.57 -0.34 6.54
CA ILE A 207 18.20 -0.51 7.03
C ILE A 207 18.16 -1.28 8.35
N SER A 208 17.60 -0.65 9.37
CA SER A 208 17.27 -1.26 10.66
C SER A 208 16.01 -0.60 11.22
N GLU A 209 15.01 -1.38 11.65
CA GLU A 209 13.77 -0.78 12.19
C GLU A 209 13.93 -0.23 13.61
N ILE A 210 15.05 -0.51 14.27
CA ILE A 210 15.40 0.04 15.60
C ILE A 210 15.57 1.57 15.52
N GLY A 211 15.83 2.13 14.33
CA GLY A 211 16.10 3.57 14.11
C GLY A 211 14.89 4.47 13.89
N GLY A 212 13.66 4.04 14.22
CA GLY A 212 12.45 4.89 14.12
C GLY A 212 11.91 5.14 12.70
N LEU A 213 12.58 4.62 11.66
CA LEU A 213 12.07 4.56 10.29
C LEU A 213 11.38 3.20 10.06
N SER A 214 10.07 3.22 9.80
CA SER A 214 9.34 2.01 9.40
C SER A 214 9.92 1.45 8.08
N LEU A 215 10.28 0.16 8.07
CA LEU A 215 10.71 -0.56 6.87
C LEU A 215 9.70 -0.36 5.73
N PHE A 216 8.41 -0.40 6.05
CA PHE A 216 7.35 -0.21 5.07
C PHE A 216 7.42 1.14 4.35
N ASN A 217 7.73 2.22 5.06
CA ASN A 217 7.84 3.56 4.47
C ASN A 217 9.03 3.64 3.50
N LEU A 218 10.17 3.06 3.87
CA LEU A 218 11.36 3.04 3.01
C LEU A 218 11.12 2.18 1.75
N LEU A 219 10.54 0.99 1.88
CA LEU A 219 10.21 0.14 0.73
C LEU A 219 9.19 0.81 -0.20
N SER A 220 8.19 1.50 0.37
CA SER A 220 7.22 2.26 -0.41
C SER A 220 7.86 3.44 -1.14
N ALA A 221 8.81 4.14 -0.51
CA ALA A 221 9.57 5.22 -1.11
C ALA A 221 10.44 4.72 -2.27
N LEU A 222 11.16 3.61 -2.10
CA LEU A 222 11.95 2.98 -3.16
C LEU A 222 11.06 2.57 -4.34
N ALA A 223 9.94 1.90 -4.06
CA ALA A 223 8.97 1.48 -5.06
C ALA A 223 8.43 2.67 -5.87
N PHE A 224 8.16 3.81 -5.22
CA PHE A 224 7.61 5.00 -5.87
C PHE A 224 8.54 5.67 -6.91
N THR A 225 9.86 5.49 -6.77
CA THR A 225 10.83 6.17 -7.64
C THR A 225 10.78 5.71 -9.10
N HIS A 226 10.55 4.42 -9.36
CA HIS A 226 10.58 3.80 -10.69
C HIS A 226 11.85 4.07 -11.54
N SER A 227 12.94 4.58 -10.97
CA SER A 227 14.16 4.87 -11.74
C SER A 227 15.00 3.62 -11.97
N ASP A 228 15.69 3.55 -13.12
CA ASP A 228 16.58 2.43 -13.45
C ASP A 228 17.68 2.21 -12.41
N LYS A 229 18.21 3.30 -11.82
CA LYS A 229 19.20 3.21 -10.75
C LYS A 229 18.66 2.46 -9.53
N ILE A 230 17.46 2.81 -9.08
CA ILE A 230 16.80 2.14 -7.94
C ILE A 230 16.40 0.71 -8.31
N LYS A 231 15.85 0.47 -9.51
CA LYS A 231 15.54 -0.88 -9.99
C LYS A 231 16.78 -1.78 -9.97
N ARG A 232 17.90 -1.32 -10.55
CA ARG A 232 19.17 -2.06 -10.56
C ARG A 232 19.69 -2.35 -9.15
N PHE A 233 19.59 -1.38 -8.24
CA PHE A 233 19.96 -1.56 -6.83
C PHE A 233 19.11 -2.67 -6.18
N LEU A 234 17.79 -2.59 -6.29
CA LEU A 234 16.86 -3.57 -5.72
C LEU A 234 17.07 -4.98 -6.30
N VAL A 235 17.29 -5.08 -7.62
CA VAL A 235 17.53 -6.35 -8.32
C VAL A 235 18.83 -7.01 -7.84
N LYS A 236 19.92 -6.24 -7.72
CA LYS A 236 21.18 -6.74 -7.12
C LYS A 236 20.95 -7.26 -5.69
N GLY A 237 20.11 -6.57 -4.94
CA GLY A 237 19.74 -6.94 -3.59
C GLY A 237 18.94 -8.25 -3.47
N LEU A 238 18.35 -8.79 -4.55
CA LEU A 238 17.63 -10.07 -4.49
C LEU A 238 18.54 -11.26 -4.13
N ARG A 239 19.85 -11.08 -4.29
CA ARG A 239 20.88 -12.07 -3.94
C ARG A 239 21.50 -11.82 -2.55
N ALA A 240 20.99 -10.85 -1.80
CA ALA A 240 21.49 -10.58 -0.44
C ALA A 240 21.29 -11.79 0.49
N GLU A 241 22.33 -12.12 1.24
CA GLU A 241 22.39 -13.27 2.16
C GLU A 241 22.24 -12.86 3.64
N ASP A 242 21.96 -11.59 3.91
CA ASP A 242 21.81 -11.03 5.24
C ASP A 242 20.34 -10.73 5.61
N TYR A 243 20.13 -10.40 6.89
CA TYR A 243 18.81 -10.19 7.47
C TYR A 243 18.68 -8.75 7.98
N ILE A 244 17.44 -8.27 7.95
CA ILE A 244 17.04 -7.01 8.59
C ILE A 244 16.39 -7.37 9.93
N THR A 245 16.87 -6.75 11.00
CA THR A 245 16.24 -6.85 12.32
C THR A 245 15.08 -5.86 12.42
N LEU A 246 13.89 -6.38 12.70
CA LEU A 246 12.66 -5.61 12.88
C LEU A 246 12.52 -5.14 14.34
N ALA A 247 11.60 -4.19 14.56
CA ALA A 247 11.20 -3.82 15.90
C ALA A 247 10.58 -5.05 16.60
N GLY A 248 11.12 -5.45 17.76
CA GLY A 248 10.74 -6.68 18.46
C GLY A 248 11.69 -7.88 18.23
N GLY A 249 12.80 -7.68 17.51
CA GLY A 249 13.89 -8.67 17.44
C GLY A 249 13.71 -9.78 16.42
N SER A 250 12.57 -9.80 15.71
CA SER A 250 12.38 -10.68 14.55
C SER A 250 13.33 -10.30 13.40
N LYS A 251 13.64 -11.28 12.55
CA LYS A 251 14.55 -11.10 11.42
C LYS A 251 13.87 -11.48 10.13
N ILE A 252 13.98 -10.63 9.12
CA ILE A 252 13.47 -10.89 7.77
C ILE A 252 14.64 -10.91 6.78
N PRO A 253 14.69 -11.85 5.82
CA PRO A 253 15.71 -11.82 4.77
C PRO A 253 15.68 -10.49 4.00
N ARG A 254 16.84 -9.84 3.84
CA ARG A 254 16.93 -8.55 3.13
C ARG A 254 16.43 -8.66 1.70
N ARG A 255 16.73 -9.76 1.02
CA ARG A 255 16.26 -10.06 -0.35
C ARG A 255 14.73 -10.01 -0.48
N ASN A 256 13.98 -10.44 0.54
CA ASN A 256 12.51 -10.40 0.52
C ASN A 256 12.00 -8.96 0.61
N CYS A 257 12.71 -8.07 1.30
CA CYS A 257 12.35 -6.66 1.39
C CYS A 257 12.53 -5.96 0.03
N TYR A 258 13.61 -6.25 -0.69
CA TYR A 258 13.82 -5.72 -2.04
C TYR A 258 12.83 -6.30 -3.06
N ALA A 259 12.55 -7.60 -2.98
CA ALA A 259 11.50 -8.22 -3.78
C ALA A 259 10.13 -7.55 -3.55
N LYS A 260 9.81 -7.24 -2.28
CA LYS A 260 8.60 -6.49 -1.93
C LYS A 260 8.56 -5.10 -2.55
N ALA A 261 9.66 -4.35 -2.53
CA ALA A 261 9.72 -3.04 -3.20
C ALA A 261 9.51 -3.15 -4.72
N LEU A 262 10.11 -4.15 -5.37
CA LEU A 262 9.92 -4.41 -6.80
C LEU A 262 8.49 -4.84 -7.14
N ALA A 263 7.85 -5.64 -6.29
CA ALA A 263 6.46 -6.03 -6.44
C ALA A 263 5.51 -4.84 -6.24
N LEU A 264 5.77 -3.97 -5.26
CA LEU A 264 5.02 -2.73 -5.05
C LEU A 264 5.15 -1.78 -6.24
N MET A 265 6.35 -1.64 -6.81
CA MET A 265 6.59 -0.85 -8.02
C MET A 265 5.76 -1.33 -9.21
N ASN A 266 5.45 -2.63 -9.27
CA ASN A 266 4.71 -3.24 -10.37
C ASN A 266 3.29 -3.66 -10.00
N MET A 267 2.72 -3.11 -8.91
CA MET A 267 1.44 -3.60 -8.39
C MET A 267 0.26 -3.45 -9.37
N HIS A 268 0.37 -2.55 -10.35
CA HIS A 268 -0.63 -2.33 -11.40
C HIS A 268 -0.17 -2.87 -12.77
N ASN A 269 1.00 -3.49 -12.85
CA ASN A 269 1.55 -4.07 -14.06
C ASN A 269 1.15 -5.55 -14.15
N GLU A 270 0.12 -5.86 -14.92
CA GLU A 270 -0.42 -7.22 -15.03
C GLU A 270 0.57 -8.23 -15.59
N LYS A 271 1.55 -7.75 -16.36
CA LYS A 271 2.57 -8.62 -16.91
C LYS A 271 3.47 -9.14 -15.77
N PHE A 272 3.70 -8.38 -14.68
CA PHE A 272 4.69 -8.66 -13.63
C PHE A 272 4.60 -10.10 -13.11
N PRO A 273 5.73 -10.83 -12.94
CA PRO A 273 5.69 -12.28 -12.90
C PRO A 273 5.16 -12.76 -11.54
N VAL A 274 5.20 -11.92 -10.51
CA VAL A 274 4.78 -12.25 -9.15
C VAL A 274 3.72 -11.25 -8.71
N LYS A 275 2.50 -11.73 -8.47
CA LYS A 275 1.36 -10.89 -8.04
C LYS A 275 1.21 -10.81 -6.52
N ASN A 276 2.17 -11.33 -5.76
CA ASN A 276 2.06 -11.47 -4.31
C ASN A 276 2.35 -10.13 -3.60
N LYS A 277 1.30 -9.50 -3.05
CA LYS A 277 1.37 -8.21 -2.34
C LYS A 277 1.76 -8.36 -0.86
N TYR A 278 1.63 -9.56 -0.29
CA TYR A 278 1.64 -9.76 1.17
C TYR A 278 2.36 -11.03 1.68
N GLY A 279 3.09 -11.76 0.83
CA GLY A 279 3.75 -13.02 1.21
C GLY A 279 5.27 -12.97 1.23
N SER A 280 5.86 -13.98 1.87
CA SER A 280 7.25 -14.38 1.67
C SER A 280 7.48 -14.76 0.20
N PHE A 281 8.68 -14.47 -0.31
CA PHE A 281 9.05 -14.78 -1.69
C PHE A 281 9.85 -16.08 -1.71
N SER A 282 9.42 -17.04 -2.54
CA SER A 282 10.17 -18.27 -2.78
C SER A 282 11.42 -17.99 -3.61
N ALA A 283 12.38 -18.93 -3.66
CA ALA A 283 13.55 -18.80 -4.53
C ALA A 283 13.15 -18.61 -6.01
N ASP A 284 12.13 -19.37 -6.45
CA ASP A 284 11.56 -19.27 -7.79
C ASP A 284 10.94 -17.90 -8.06
N ASP A 285 10.23 -17.32 -7.09
CA ASP A 285 9.70 -15.95 -7.21
C ASP A 285 10.83 -14.93 -7.40
N LEU A 286 11.89 -15.05 -6.60
CA LEU A 286 13.05 -14.17 -6.70
C LEU A 286 13.75 -14.29 -8.06
N ASP A 287 13.91 -15.52 -8.59
CA ASP A 287 14.50 -15.77 -9.90
C ASP A 287 13.64 -15.21 -11.03
N ARG A 288 12.31 -15.35 -10.96
CA ARG A 288 11.39 -14.78 -11.95
C ARG A 288 11.43 -13.24 -11.96
N ILE A 289 11.51 -12.61 -10.78
CA ILE A 289 11.66 -11.15 -10.67
C ILE A 289 13.02 -10.70 -11.24
N GLU A 290 14.11 -11.40 -10.92
CA GLU A 290 15.44 -11.06 -11.41
C GLU A 290 15.54 -11.21 -12.95
N GLN A 291 14.98 -12.29 -13.51
CA GLN A 291 14.92 -12.54 -14.95
C GLN A 291 14.12 -11.49 -15.71
N TRP A 292 12.98 -11.11 -15.16
CA TRP A 292 12.21 -10.00 -15.70
C TRP A 292 13.06 -8.74 -15.87
N TYR A 293 13.66 -8.29 -14.76
CA TYR A 293 14.36 -7.01 -14.76
C TYR A 293 15.66 -7.08 -15.54
N ALA A 294 16.27 -8.25 -15.66
CA ALA A 294 17.39 -8.44 -16.55
C ALA A 294 17.03 -8.20 -18.01
N GLY A 295 15.88 -8.68 -18.46
CA GLY A 295 15.33 -8.37 -19.78
C GLY A 295 15.02 -6.88 -19.94
N GLU A 296 14.33 -6.29 -18.95
CA GLU A 296 13.91 -4.87 -18.99
C GLU A 296 15.10 -3.89 -18.95
N LEU A 297 16.14 -4.19 -18.17
CA LEU A 297 17.26 -3.29 -17.88
C LEU A 297 18.56 -3.69 -18.59
N GLY A 298 18.57 -4.76 -19.39
CA GLY A 298 19.77 -5.32 -20.00
C GLY A 298 20.83 -5.74 -18.98
N MET A 299 20.43 -6.36 -17.86
CA MET A 299 21.36 -6.83 -16.83
C MET A 299 21.80 -8.27 -17.08
N ASN A 300 23.07 -8.56 -16.78
CA ASN A 300 23.55 -9.95 -16.72
C ASN A 300 23.13 -10.58 -15.39
N ILE A 301 22.43 -11.72 -15.45
CA ILE A 301 22.01 -12.46 -14.26
C ILE A 301 23.09 -13.47 -13.87
N PRO A 302 23.48 -13.54 -12.58
CA PRO A 302 24.31 -14.62 -12.09
C PRO A 302 23.63 -15.98 -12.29
N ARG A 303 24.34 -16.95 -12.89
CA ARG A 303 23.84 -18.34 -13.05
C ARG A 303 23.92 -19.18 -11.77
N ALA A 304 24.46 -18.63 -10.70
CA ALA A 304 24.67 -19.35 -9.46
C ALA A 304 23.33 -19.64 -8.75
N PRO A 305 23.16 -20.85 -8.17
CA PRO A 305 21.98 -21.15 -7.36
C PRO A 305 21.92 -20.23 -6.14
N ARG A 306 20.70 -19.88 -5.70
CA ARG A 306 20.51 -19.10 -4.47
C ARG A 306 20.81 -19.98 -3.26
N LYS A 307 21.47 -19.41 -2.24
CA LYS A 307 21.53 -20.06 -0.94
C LYS A 307 20.16 -20.04 -0.27
N GLU A 308 19.81 -21.16 0.36
CA GLU A 308 18.64 -21.22 1.22
C GLU A 308 18.83 -20.28 2.42
N MET A 309 17.77 -19.54 2.75
CA MET A 309 17.75 -18.69 3.93
C MET A 309 16.47 -19.01 4.69
N PRO A 310 16.55 -19.72 5.83
CA PRO A 310 15.37 -20.00 6.63
C PRO A 310 14.83 -18.70 7.21
N GLU A 311 13.51 -18.58 7.31
CA GLU A 311 12.91 -17.56 8.17
C GLU A 311 13.31 -17.88 9.61
N ILE A 312 13.92 -16.90 10.29
CA ILE A 312 14.33 -17.06 11.69
C ILE A 312 13.14 -16.59 12.54
N PRO A 313 12.45 -17.50 13.25
CA PRO A 313 11.31 -17.12 14.09
C PRO A 313 11.77 -16.15 15.18
N SER A 314 10.91 -15.21 15.56
CA SER A 314 11.12 -14.37 16.73
C SER A 314 11.02 -15.18 18.01
N PHE A 315 11.95 -14.96 18.94
CA PHE A 315 11.68 -15.25 20.34
C PHE A 315 10.68 -14.19 20.83
N GLU A 316 9.54 -14.62 21.38
CA GLU A 316 8.70 -13.70 22.15
C GLU A 316 9.56 -13.09 23.27
N PRO A 317 9.56 -11.77 23.47
CA PRO A 317 10.10 -11.23 24.70
C PRO A 317 9.29 -11.85 25.85
N ILE A 318 9.98 -12.51 26.78
CA ILE A 318 9.38 -12.97 28.03
C ILE A 318 8.71 -11.74 28.65
N ALA A 319 7.39 -11.79 28.77
CA ALA A 319 6.63 -10.76 29.45
C ALA A 319 7.22 -10.59 30.87
N LYS A 320 7.68 -9.39 31.20
CA LYS A 320 7.93 -8.98 32.58
C LYS A 320 6.67 -8.35 33.14
#